data_AF-T1DCY5-F1
#
_entry.id   AF-T1DCY5-F1
#
_cell.length_a   1.000
_cell.length_b   1.000
_cell.length_c   1.000
_cell.angle_alpha   90.00
_cell.angle_beta   90.00
_cell.angle_gamma   90.00
#
_symmetry.space_group_name_H-M   'P 1'
#
loop_
_entity.id
_entity.type
_entity.pdbx_description
1 polymer ?
#
loop_
_entity_poly.entity_id
_entity_poly.type
_entity_poly.pdbx_seq_one_letter_code
_entity_poly.pdbx_strand_id
1 'polypeptide(L)'
;KQREISVAEFFKRNRQILGFDNPQRALLTTVKEAVDNSLDAAEEAGILPEIEVEIAKDGPDRLKVTVTDNGPGILRREIPNVFARLLYGSRFHAHRQARGQQGIGISAAVLYAGLTTARPAKISSKVAEEEGAHLLELTIDIQKNAPRIVAEDVALWDRPHGTRIELVLKARYIRGRQ
;
A
#
# COMPACT_ATOMS: atom_id res chain seq x y z
N LYS A 1 -33.71 7.81 11.88
CA LYS A 1 -33.28 7.36 10.53
C LYS A 1 -32.02 6.52 10.68
N GLN A 2 -32.05 5.24 10.29
CA GLN A 2 -30.87 4.38 10.26
C GLN A 2 -29.97 4.78 9.08
N ARG A 3 -28.65 4.71 9.24
CA ARG A 3 -27.64 5.00 8.21
C ARG A 3 -26.59 3.90 8.23
N GLU A 4 -26.31 3.32 7.07
CA GLU A 4 -25.18 2.41 6.86
C GLU A 4 -23.89 3.22 6.65
N ILE A 5 -22.75 2.69 7.09
CA ILE A 5 -21.43 3.28 6.87
C ILE A 5 -20.57 2.29 6.09
N SER A 6 -19.78 2.79 5.15
CA SER A 6 -18.83 1.95 4.44
C SER A 6 -17.69 1.49 5.37
N VAL A 7 -17.00 0.41 4.99
CA VAL A 7 -15.79 -0.07 5.67
C VAL A 7 -14.71 1.02 5.74
N ALA A 8 -14.51 1.75 4.64
CA ALA A 8 -13.55 2.85 4.59
C ALA A 8 -13.95 3.99 5.54
N GLU A 9 -15.24 4.29 5.65
CA GLU A 9 -15.74 5.30 6.58
C GLU A 9 -15.60 4.86 8.04
N PHE A 10 -15.86 3.58 8.34
CA PHE A 10 -15.62 3.00 9.65
C PHE A 10 -14.16 3.17 10.07
N PHE A 11 -13.21 2.84 9.20
CA PHE A 11 -11.79 2.95 9.50
C PHE A 11 -11.27 4.40 9.52
N LYS A 12 -11.84 5.29 8.71
CA LYS A 12 -11.59 6.73 8.84
C LYS A 12 -11.90 7.23 10.25
N ARG A 13 -13.03 6.78 10.82
CA ARG A 13 -13.46 7.14 12.18
C ARG A 13 -12.68 6.39 13.27
N ASN A 14 -12.13 5.21 12.96
CA ASN A 14 -11.49 4.32 13.92
C ASN A 14 -10.06 3.91 13.51
N ARG A 15 -9.21 4.88 13.17
CA ARG A 15 -7.85 4.62 12.65
C ARG A 15 -6.97 3.80 13.62
N GLN A 16 -7.24 3.89 14.92
CA GLN A 16 -6.53 3.14 15.96
C GLN A 16 -6.67 1.62 15.79
N ILE A 17 -7.80 1.15 15.24
CA ILE A 17 -8.03 -0.28 14.98
C ILE A 17 -7.05 -0.80 13.92
N LEU A 18 -6.61 0.07 13.01
CA LEU A 18 -5.65 -0.25 11.95
C LEU A 18 -4.19 -0.06 12.36
N GLY A 19 -3.92 0.31 13.62
CA GLY A 19 -2.55 0.64 14.05
C GLY A 19 -2.08 2.04 13.63
N PHE A 20 -2.96 2.92 13.15
CA PHE A 20 -2.67 4.31 12.78
C PHE A 20 -3.13 5.31 13.85
N ASP A 21 -2.87 4.97 15.11
CA ASP A 21 -3.18 5.76 16.31
C ASP A 21 -2.28 7.00 16.43
N ASN A 22 -0.99 6.86 16.18
CA ASN A 22 0.01 7.92 16.32
C ASN A 22 1.05 7.93 15.16
N PRO A 23 1.75 9.05 14.91
CA PRO A 23 2.65 9.19 13.76
C PRO A 23 3.86 8.24 13.76
N GLN A 24 4.29 7.72 14.91
CA GLN A 24 5.41 6.76 14.98
C GLN A 24 4.93 5.37 14.58
N ARG A 25 3.80 4.93 15.15
CA ARG A 25 3.19 3.65 14.82
C ARG A 25 2.71 3.62 13.37
N ALA A 26 2.18 4.74 12.86
CA ALA A 26 1.83 4.87 11.45
C ALA A 26 3.00 4.54 10.51
N LEU A 27 4.20 5.04 10.79
CA LEU A 27 5.39 4.71 10.00
C LEU A 27 5.71 3.21 10.06
N LEU A 28 5.75 2.65 11.28
CA LEU A 28 6.07 1.25 11.50
C LEU A 28 5.06 0.33 10.79
N THR A 29 3.76 0.61 10.96
CA THR A 29 2.68 -0.14 10.33
C THR A 29 2.77 -0.03 8.81
N THR A 30 2.97 1.16 8.24
CA THR A 30 3.10 1.30 6.77
C THR A 30 4.26 0.49 6.22
N VAL A 31 5.44 0.56 6.84
CA VAL A 31 6.62 -0.21 6.40
C VAL A 31 6.37 -1.71 6.54
N LYS A 32 5.86 -2.14 7.71
CA LYS A 32 5.56 -3.55 7.97
C LYS A 32 4.60 -4.12 6.92
N GLU A 33 3.46 -3.48 6.69
CA GLU A 33 2.44 -4.01 5.77
C GLU A 33 2.93 -4.01 4.30
N ALA A 34 3.75 -3.04 3.90
CA ALA A 34 4.35 -3.02 2.57
C ALA A 34 5.37 -4.15 2.41
N VAL A 35 6.28 -4.33 3.37
CA VAL A 35 7.30 -5.38 3.36
C VAL A 35 6.68 -6.78 3.46
N ASP A 36 5.68 -6.98 4.32
CA ASP A 36 4.97 -8.26 4.44
C ASP A 36 4.30 -8.65 3.11
N ASN A 37 3.66 -7.69 2.43
CA ASN A 37 3.08 -7.93 1.12
C ASN A 37 4.12 -8.30 0.06
N SER A 38 5.25 -7.58 0.02
CA SER A 38 6.36 -7.87 -0.89
C SER A 38 6.97 -9.26 -0.65
N LEU A 39 7.17 -9.64 0.62
CA LEU A 39 7.67 -10.97 1.00
C LEU A 39 6.69 -12.07 0.59
N ASP A 40 5.41 -11.92 0.92
CA ASP A 40 4.40 -12.92 0.59
C ASP A 40 4.27 -13.07 -0.95
N ALA A 41 4.39 -11.98 -1.72
CA ALA A 41 4.34 -12.02 -3.18
C ALA A 41 5.54 -12.75 -3.81
N ALA A 42 6.76 -12.52 -3.29
CA ALA A 42 7.94 -13.23 -3.76
C ALA A 42 7.87 -14.72 -3.39
N GLU A 43 7.47 -15.03 -2.15
CA GLU A 43 7.33 -16.40 -1.65
C GLU A 43 6.31 -17.21 -2.48
N GLU A 44 5.14 -16.63 -2.78
CA GLU A 44 4.10 -17.28 -3.60
C GLU A 44 4.56 -17.55 -5.04
N ALA A 45 5.45 -16.71 -5.57
CA ALA A 45 6.03 -16.85 -6.91
C ALA A 45 7.32 -17.70 -6.96
N GLY A 46 7.84 -18.15 -5.81
CA GLY A 46 9.12 -18.86 -5.74
C GLY A 46 10.33 -17.99 -6.10
N ILE A 47 10.23 -16.68 -5.90
CA ILE A 47 11.28 -15.69 -6.18
C ILE A 47 12.04 -15.40 -4.88
N LEU A 48 13.37 -15.34 -4.95
CA LEU A 48 14.18 -14.90 -3.82
C LEU A 48 13.95 -13.40 -3.59
N PRO A 49 13.43 -12.97 -2.42
CA PRO A 49 12.98 -11.60 -2.23
C PRO A 49 14.15 -10.62 -2.14
N GLU A 50 14.12 -9.60 -2.99
CA GLU A 50 14.91 -8.39 -2.88
C GLU A 50 13.95 -7.22 -2.66
N ILE A 51 14.02 -6.61 -1.47
CA ILE A 51 13.12 -5.54 -1.05
C ILE A 51 13.94 -4.33 -0.64
N GLU A 52 13.70 -3.22 -1.32
CA GLU A 52 14.28 -1.92 -1.00
C GLU A 52 13.24 -1.07 -0.26
N VAL A 53 13.66 -0.47 0.86
CA VAL A 53 12.82 0.42 1.67
C VAL A 53 13.51 1.77 1.82
N GLU A 54 12.90 2.81 1.28
CA GLU A 54 13.37 4.18 1.40
C GLU A 54 12.41 5.02 2.25
N ILE A 55 12.96 5.77 3.20
CA ILE A 55 12.21 6.72 4.02
C ILE A 55 12.86 8.09 3.88
N ALA A 56 12.16 9.01 3.22
CA ALA A 56 12.61 10.39 3.01
C ALA A 56 11.71 11.39 3.74
N LYS A 57 12.26 12.55 4.13
CA LYS A 57 11.46 13.65 4.66
C LYS A 57 10.70 14.35 3.54
N ASP A 58 9.42 14.66 3.76
CA ASP A 58 8.56 15.42 2.84
C ASP A 58 7.95 16.65 3.54
N GLY A 59 8.80 17.40 4.25
CA GLY A 59 8.42 18.54 5.08
C GLY A 59 8.53 18.25 6.59
N PRO A 60 7.92 19.09 7.45
CA PRO A 60 8.18 19.08 8.89
C PRO A 60 7.56 17.89 9.63
N ASP A 61 6.38 17.43 9.23
CA ASP A 61 5.62 16.36 9.91
C ASP A 61 5.22 15.21 8.98
N ARG A 62 5.82 15.13 7.79
CA ARG A 62 5.51 14.13 6.77
C ARG A 62 6.75 13.36 6.33
N LEU A 63 6.55 12.09 6.06
CA LEU A 63 7.55 11.21 5.47
C LEU A 63 7.01 10.62 4.17
N LYS A 64 7.90 10.46 3.21
CA LYS A 64 7.70 9.67 2.00
C LYS A 64 8.30 8.29 2.24
N VAL A 65 7.45 7.27 2.26
CA VAL A 65 7.84 5.87 2.38
C VAL A 65 7.73 5.25 0.99
N THR A 66 8.83 4.67 0.52
CA THR A 66 8.87 3.92 -0.73
C THR A 66 9.29 2.49 -0.41
N VAL A 67 8.56 1.51 -0.93
CA VAL A 67 8.95 0.10 -0.89
C VAL A 67 8.93 -0.44 -2.30
N THR A 68 10.04 -1.03 -2.73
CA THR A 68 10.21 -1.64 -4.05
C THR A 68 10.62 -3.10 -3.87
N ASP A 69 9.96 -4.01 -4.58
CA ASP A 69 10.29 -5.42 -4.58
C ASP A 69 10.57 -5.98 -5.98
N ASN A 70 11.25 -7.12 -6.02
CA ASN A 70 11.45 -7.94 -7.21
C ASN A 70 10.39 -9.05 -7.34
N GLY A 71 9.22 -8.92 -6.71
CA GLY A 71 8.14 -9.90 -6.81
C GLY A 71 7.59 -10.02 -8.25
N PRO A 72 6.56 -10.85 -8.48
CA PRO A 72 6.04 -11.13 -9.82
C PRO A 72 5.39 -9.92 -10.52
N GLY A 73 5.22 -8.80 -9.81
CA GLY A 73 4.40 -7.68 -10.25
C GLY A 73 2.91 -7.96 -10.08
N ILE A 74 2.10 -6.96 -10.41
CA ILE A 74 0.64 -6.98 -10.30
C ILE A 74 0.09 -6.51 -11.63
N LEU A 75 -0.79 -7.32 -12.22
CA LEU A 75 -1.48 -6.94 -13.44
C LEU A 75 -2.20 -5.62 -13.26
N ARG A 76 -2.07 -4.72 -14.26
CA ARG A 76 -2.66 -3.38 -14.25
C ARG A 76 -4.09 -3.32 -13.74
N ARG A 77 -4.94 -4.24 -14.18
CA ARG A 77 -6.38 -4.29 -13.79
C ARG A 77 -6.61 -4.55 -12.30
N GLU A 78 -5.68 -5.22 -11.62
CA GLU A 78 -5.78 -5.57 -10.20
C GLU A 78 -5.24 -4.48 -9.28
N ILE A 79 -4.27 -3.68 -9.75
CA ILE A 79 -3.59 -2.63 -8.95
C ILE A 79 -4.59 -1.76 -8.17
N PRO A 80 -5.66 -1.19 -8.77
CA PRO A 80 -6.57 -0.33 -8.03
C PRO A 80 -7.24 -1.04 -6.85
N ASN A 81 -7.71 -2.28 -7.04
CA ASN A 81 -8.40 -3.00 -5.98
C ASN A 81 -7.44 -3.50 -4.89
N VAL A 82 -6.21 -3.89 -5.25
CA VAL A 82 -5.21 -4.34 -4.27
C VAL A 82 -4.82 -3.22 -3.29
N PHE A 83 -4.65 -2.00 -3.78
CA PHE A 83 -4.12 -0.89 -2.97
C PHE A 83 -5.18 0.09 -2.47
N ALA A 84 -6.32 0.20 -3.15
CA ALA A 84 -7.32 1.24 -2.86
C ALA A 84 -8.73 0.68 -2.61
N ARG A 85 -8.82 -0.56 -2.15
CA ARG A 85 -10.06 -1.15 -1.63
C ARG A 85 -9.78 -1.89 -0.32
N LEU A 86 -10.54 -1.56 0.73
CA LEU A 86 -10.41 -2.22 2.02
C LEU A 86 -11.22 -3.51 2.03
N LEU A 87 -10.71 -4.51 2.76
CA LEU A 87 -11.26 -5.87 2.80
C LEU A 87 -11.38 -6.49 1.40
N TYR A 88 -10.41 -6.20 0.53
CA TYR A 88 -10.28 -6.79 -0.79
C TYR A 88 -8.95 -7.51 -0.87
N GLY A 89 -8.96 -8.77 -1.31
CA GLY A 89 -7.75 -9.55 -1.47
C GLY A 89 -8.05 -10.97 -1.91
N SER A 90 -7.11 -11.58 -2.63
CA SER A 90 -7.17 -12.99 -3.04
C SER A 90 -7.08 -13.96 -1.85
N ARG A 91 -6.66 -13.48 -0.67
CA ARG A 91 -6.31 -14.29 0.50
C ARG A 91 -7.47 -14.54 1.47
N PHE A 92 -8.66 -13.98 1.22
CA PHE A 92 -9.82 -14.20 2.09
C PHE A 92 -10.32 -15.64 2.13
N HIS A 93 -10.00 -16.45 1.11
CA HIS A 93 -10.49 -17.83 0.98
C HIS A 93 -9.34 -18.82 0.76
N ALA A 94 -8.09 -18.35 0.81
CA ALA A 94 -6.91 -19.21 0.68
C ALA A 94 -6.55 -19.80 2.04
N HIS A 95 -6.71 -21.12 2.20
CA HIS A 95 -6.21 -21.86 3.37
C HIS A 95 -4.68 -22.02 3.30
N ARG A 96 -3.94 -20.91 3.31
CA ARG A 96 -2.47 -20.90 3.35
C ARG A 96 -1.99 -19.93 4.43
N GLN A 97 -0.91 -20.29 5.11
CA GLN A 97 -0.25 -19.43 6.08
C GLN A 97 0.49 -18.32 5.32
N ALA A 98 0.10 -17.06 5.54
CA ALA A 98 0.74 -15.87 4.97
C ALA A 98 0.77 -14.76 6.02
N ARG A 99 1.66 -13.76 5.86
CA ARG A 99 1.82 -12.66 6.83
C ARG A 99 0.62 -11.70 6.79
N GLY A 100 0.02 -11.51 5.62
CA GLY A 100 -1.24 -10.78 5.44
C GLY A 100 -2.48 -11.68 5.32
N GLN A 101 -3.36 -11.70 6.33
CA GLN A 101 -4.60 -12.51 6.30
C GLN A 101 -5.88 -11.70 6.04
N GLN A 102 -5.92 -10.42 6.41
CA GLN A 102 -7.19 -9.70 6.51
C GLN A 102 -7.55 -8.87 5.26
N GLY A 103 -6.64 -8.69 4.29
CA GLY A 103 -6.89 -7.83 3.12
C GLY A 103 -7.09 -6.35 3.47
N ILE A 104 -6.48 -5.90 4.57
CA ILE A 104 -6.61 -4.55 5.12
C ILE A 104 -5.29 -3.78 5.07
N GLY A 105 -4.15 -4.48 5.22
CA GLY A 105 -2.85 -3.89 5.55
C GLY A 105 -2.44 -2.69 4.71
N ILE A 106 -2.15 -2.93 3.44
CA ILE A 106 -1.63 -1.87 2.57
C ILE A 106 -2.70 -0.83 2.20
N SER A 107 -3.95 -1.23 2.00
CA SER A 107 -5.07 -0.32 1.75
C SER A 107 -5.33 0.62 2.93
N ALA A 108 -5.08 0.18 4.17
CA ALA A 108 -5.15 1.03 5.36
C ALA A 108 -4.03 2.09 5.36
N ALA A 109 -2.82 1.73 4.93
CA ALA A 109 -1.73 2.69 4.76
C ALA A 109 -2.06 3.74 3.68
N VAL A 110 -2.63 3.31 2.55
CA VAL A 110 -3.13 4.21 1.48
C VAL A 110 -4.23 5.15 2.01
N LEU A 111 -5.21 4.62 2.75
CA LEU A 111 -6.26 5.43 3.37
C LEU A 111 -5.65 6.48 4.32
N TYR A 112 -4.72 6.07 5.18
CA TYR A 112 -4.09 6.96 6.15
C TYR A 112 -3.27 8.07 5.47
N ALA A 113 -2.48 7.72 4.45
CA ALA A 113 -1.74 8.68 3.63
C ALA A 113 -2.70 9.70 3.01
N GLY A 114 -3.76 9.25 2.33
CA GLY A 114 -4.75 10.14 1.72
C GLY A 114 -5.45 11.04 2.73
N LEU A 115 -5.83 10.53 3.91
CA LEU A 115 -6.50 11.30 4.96
C LEU A 115 -5.60 12.37 5.61
N THR A 116 -4.32 12.09 5.77
CA THR A 116 -3.39 12.98 6.51
C THR A 116 -2.72 14.01 5.61
N THR A 117 -2.67 13.73 4.32
CA THR A 117 -1.73 14.36 3.40
C THR A 117 -2.41 14.85 2.12
N ALA A 118 -3.62 14.35 1.83
CA ALA A 118 -4.40 14.61 0.62
C ALA A 118 -3.65 14.30 -0.69
N ARG A 119 -2.55 13.54 -0.61
CA ARG A 119 -1.81 13.07 -1.78
C ARG A 119 -2.23 11.65 -2.14
N PRO A 120 -2.34 11.33 -3.44
CA PRO A 120 -2.57 9.97 -3.89
C PRO A 120 -1.36 9.07 -3.56
N ALA A 121 -1.62 7.78 -3.41
CA ALA A 121 -0.58 6.76 -3.42
C ALA A 121 -0.07 6.57 -4.84
N LYS A 122 1.24 6.48 -5.06
CA LYS A 122 1.80 6.15 -6.37
C LYS A 122 2.23 4.69 -6.39
N ILE A 123 1.67 3.92 -7.30
CA ILE A 123 1.98 2.51 -7.46
C ILE A 123 2.55 2.30 -8.86
N SER A 124 3.76 1.75 -8.93
CA SER A 124 4.34 1.25 -10.17
C SER A 124 4.39 -0.27 -10.09
N SER A 125 3.95 -0.97 -11.14
CA SER A 125 4.12 -2.42 -11.20
C SER A 125 4.31 -2.90 -12.62
N LYS A 126 5.16 -3.91 -12.78
CA LYS A 126 5.47 -4.55 -14.06
C LYS A 126 5.45 -6.06 -13.88
N VAL A 127 4.70 -6.77 -14.71
CA VAL A 127 4.83 -8.23 -14.85
C VAL A 127 5.85 -8.57 -15.94
N ALA A 128 6.35 -9.81 -15.93
CA ALA A 128 7.45 -10.23 -16.80
C ALA A 128 7.15 -10.07 -18.29
N GLU A 129 5.88 -10.27 -18.68
CA GLU A 129 5.39 -10.23 -20.05
C GLU A 129 5.20 -8.81 -20.59
N GLU A 130 5.24 -7.78 -19.74
CA GLU A 130 5.04 -6.38 -20.13
C GLU A 130 6.37 -5.68 -20.43
N GLU A 131 6.37 -4.71 -21.36
CA GLU A 131 7.58 -3.97 -21.73
C GLU A 131 7.89 -2.82 -20.75
N GLY A 132 6.88 -2.29 -20.05
CA GLY A 132 7.00 -1.16 -19.12
C GLY A 132 6.17 -1.36 -17.86
N ALA A 133 6.46 -0.58 -16.82
CA ALA A 133 5.68 -0.58 -15.59
C ALA A 133 4.46 0.34 -15.70
N HIS A 134 3.31 -0.14 -15.30
CA HIS A 134 2.12 0.70 -15.13
C HIS A 134 2.28 1.55 -13.88
N LEU A 135 2.18 2.87 -14.02
CA LEU A 135 2.20 3.84 -12.94
C LEU A 135 0.79 4.36 -12.70
N LEU A 136 0.24 4.16 -11.51
CA LEU A 136 -1.08 4.66 -11.12
C LEU A 136 -0.96 5.54 -9.89
N GLU A 137 -1.67 6.67 -9.92
CA GLU A 137 -1.96 7.46 -8.74
C GLU A 137 -3.35 7.12 -8.22
N LEU A 138 -3.43 6.63 -6.98
CA LEU A 138 -4.65 6.06 -6.41
C LEU A 138 -5.11 6.81 -5.15
N THR A 139 -6.44 6.93 -5.03
CA THR A 139 -7.14 7.35 -3.81
C THR A 139 -8.30 6.40 -3.52
N ILE A 140 -8.83 6.45 -2.30
CA ILE A 140 -9.98 5.63 -1.88
C ILE A 140 -11.22 6.53 -1.79
N ASP A 141 -12.28 6.19 -2.53
CA ASP A 141 -13.62 6.73 -2.27
C ASP A 141 -14.12 6.15 -0.94
N ILE A 142 -14.08 6.98 0.10
CA ILE A 142 -14.43 6.59 1.46
C ILE A 142 -15.91 6.25 1.57
N GLN A 143 -16.80 6.84 0.78
CA GLN A 143 -18.23 6.55 0.87
C GLN A 143 -18.56 5.21 0.22
N LYS A 144 -17.86 4.86 -0.86
CA LYS A 144 -18.13 3.63 -1.62
C LYS A 144 -17.20 2.46 -1.30
N ASN A 145 -16.12 2.70 -0.53
CA ASN A 145 -15.00 1.76 -0.38
C ASN A 145 -14.53 1.25 -1.77
N ALA A 146 -14.27 2.18 -2.67
CA ALA A 146 -13.91 1.88 -4.06
C ALA A 146 -12.64 2.64 -4.44
N PRO A 147 -11.77 2.04 -5.28
CA PRO A 147 -10.58 2.72 -5.74
C PRO A 147 -10.95 3.84 -6.72
N ARG A 148 -10.23 4.95 -6.64
CA ARG A 148 -10.30 6.06 -7.59
C ARG A 148 -8.91 6.31 -8.17
N ILE A 149 -8.80 6.14 -9.48
CA ILE A 149 -7.59 6.46 -10.25
C ILE A 149 -7.58 7.98 -10.48
N VAL A 150 -6.50 8.62 -10.08
CA VAL A 150 -6.26 10.06 -10.23
C VAL A 150 -5.47 10.34 -11.50
N ALA A 151 -4.44 9.53 -11.75
CA ALA A 151 -3.61 9.58 -12.94
C ALA A 151 -3.09 8.18 -13.27
N GLU A 152 -2.73 7.99 -14.53
CA GLU A 152 -2.19 6.75 -15.07
C GLU A 152 -1.15 7.07 -16.14
N ASP A 153 -0.04 6.34 -16.10
CA ASP A 153 1.06 6.46 -17.04
C ASP A 153 1.81 5.13 -17.18
N VAL A 154 2.79 5.06 -18.09
CA VAL A 154 3.73 3.94 -18.23
C VAL A 154 5.15 4.46 -18.03
N ALA A 155 5.92 3.77 -17.19
CA ALA A 155 7.29 4.12 -16.89
C ALA A 155 8.26 3.04 -17.34
N LEU A 156 9.48 3.45 -17.70
CA LEU A 156 10.60 2.52 -17.85
C LEU A 156 10.88 1.83 -16.51
N TRP A 157 11.17 0.55 -16.58
CA TRP A 157 11.47 -0.29 -15.42
C TRP A 157 12.76 -1.05 -15.68
N ASP A 158 13.66 -1.04 -14.72
CA ASP A 158 15.02 -1.56 -14.81
C ASP A 158 15.13 -3.06 -14.50
N ARG A 159 14.04 -3.67 -14.00
CA ARG A 159 13.97 -5.09 -13.64
C ARG A 159 13.02 -5.88 -14.56
N PRO A 160 13.10 -7.22 -14.60
CA PRO A 160 12.14 -8.02 -15.36
C PRO A 160 10.70 -7.88 -14.85
N HIS A 161 10.52 -7.79 -13.53
CA HIS A 161 9.23 -7.67 -12.86
C HIS A 161 9.42 -6.97 -11.50
N GLY A 162 8.31 -6.56 -10.88
CA GLY A 162 8.34 -6.01 -9.53
C GLY A 162 7.21 -5.02 -9.26
N THR A 163 7.11 -4.60 -8.01
CA THR A 163 6.16 -3.58 -7.56
C THR A 163 6.86 -2.52 -6.73
N ARG A 164 6.51 -1.26 -6.94
CA ARG A 164 6.90 -0.12 -6.10
C ARG A 164 5.67 0.61 -5.62
N ILE A 165 5.62 0.84 -4.31
CA ILE A 165 4.63 1.68 -3.66
C ILE A 165 5.31 2.91 -3.06
N GLU A 166 4.80 4.10 -3.35
CA GLU A 166 5.20 5.36 -2.73
C GLU A 166 4.00 5.99 -2.00
N LEU A 167 4.19 6.25 -0.71
CA LEU A 167 3.18 6.85 0.17
C LEU A 167 3.77 8.06 0.88
N VAL A 168 3.04 9.18 0.84
CA VAL A 168 3.33 10.36 1.66
C VAL A 168 2.32 10.43 2.80
N LEU A 169 2.80 10.29 4.03
CA LEU A 169 1.96 10.25 5.22
C LEU A 169 2.51 11.13 6.35
N LYS A 170 1.60 11.59 7.22
CA LYS A 170 2.00 12.23 8.47
C LYS A 170 2.64 11.19 9.39
N ALA A 171 3.93 11.29 9.61
CA ALA A 171 4.70 10.26 10.29
C ALA A 171 5.92 10.86 11.00
N ARG A 172 6.40 10.17 12.03
CA ARG A 172 7.59 10.60 12.78
C ARG A 172 8.59 9.47 12.89
N TYR A 173 9.78 9.68 12.33
CA TYR A 173 10.92 8.81 12.55
C TYR A 173 11.66 9.24 13.82
N ILE A 174 11.78 8.33 14.78
CA ILE A 174 12.62 8.51 15.97
C ILE A 174 13.73 7.48 15.90
N ARG A 175 14.98 7.94 15.90
CA ARG A 175 16.12 7.04 16.11
C ARG A 175 16.06 6.54 17.55
N GLY A 176 16.16 5.22 17.74
CA GLY A 176 16.35 4.67 19.08
C GLY A 176 17.54 5.35 19.77
N ARG A 177 17.44 5.58 21.08
CA ARG A 177 18.63 5.91 21.87
C ARG A 177 19.61 4.75 21.70
N GLN A 178 20.79 5.03 21.14
CA GLN A 178 21.94 4.14 21.24
C GLN A 178 22.33 3.98 22.70
#